data_AF-A0A0H1RCL0-F1
#
_entry.id   AF-A0A0H1RCL0-F1
#
_cell.length_a   1.000
_cell.length_b   1.000
_cell.length_c   1.000
_cell.angle_alpha   90.00
_cell.angle_beta   90.00
_cell.angle_gamma   90.00
#
_symmetry.space_group_name_H-M   'P 1'
#
loop_
_entity.id
_entity.type
_entity.pdbx_description
1 polymer ?
#
loop_
_entity_poly.entity_id
_entity_poly.type
_entity_poly.pdbx_seq_one_letter_code
_entity_poly.pdbx_strand_id
1 'polypeptide(L)'
;MISTKSVNDKLRMVEQILSGIENGGGAIHLRDLASLLVEMIGAFERDPGLEAATDDLYAAAERLVRDRHVGVQPLVRKLRLLSDAHARFRHRMEGMADRVEQREQRGNCEPISLKAA
;
A
#
# COMPACT_ATOMS: atom_id res chain seq x y z
N MET A 1 9.28 -13.72 -3.22
CA MET A 1 8.92 -12.89 -2.04
C MET A 1 9.48 -11.50 -2.29
N ILE A 2 8.68 -10.45 -2.15
CA ILE A 2 9.14 -9.06 -2.35
C ILE A 2 10.08 -8.65 -1.22
N SER A 3 11.19 -7.98 -1.54
CA SER A 3 12.12 -7.43 -0.53
C SER A 3 11.57 -6.16 0.10
N THR A 4 11.91 -5.88 1.35
CA THR A 4 11.48 -4.67 2.08
C THR A 4 11.95 -3.38 1.43
N LYS A 5 13.13 -3.37 0.80
CA LYS A 5 13.57 -2.26 -0.05
C LYS A 5 12.59 -2.00 -1.20
N SER A 6 12.13 -3.08 -1.86
CA SER A 6 11.14 -2.99 -2.93
C SER A 6 9.77 -2.54 -2.41
N VAL A 7 9.40 -2.88 -1.18
CA VAL A 7 8.17 -2.37 -0.54
C VAL A 7 8.25 -0.86 -0.33
N ASN A 8 9.36 -0.36 0.20
CA ASN A 8 9.56 1.07 0.41
C ASN A 8 9.55 1.86 -0.91
N ASP A 9 10.14 1.32 -1.97
CA ASP A 9 10.11 1.96 -3.29
C ASP A 9 8.68 2.03 -3.85
N LYS A 10 7.89 0.96 -3.69
CA LYS A 10 6.48 0.93 -4.09
C LYS A 10 5.63 1.90 -3.27
N LEU A 11 5.87 2.04 -1.97
CA LEU A 11 5.21 3.03 -1.12
C LEU A 11 5.50 4.47 -1.58
N ARG A 12 6.73 4.78 -1.97
CA ARG A 12 7.06 6.09 -2.56
C ARG A 12 6.35 6.33 -3.89
N MET A 13 6.20 5.30 -4.72
CA MET A 13 5.42 5.41 -5.97
C MET A 13 3.94 5.69 -5.68
N VAL A 14 3.35 5.03 -4.68
CA VAL A 14 1.97 5.33 -4.23
C VAL A 14 1.87 6.80 -3.80
N GLU A 15 2.77 7.28 -2.94
CA GLU A 15 2.79 8.69 -2.49
C GLU A 15 2.84 9.68 -3.66
N GLN A 16 3.67 9.41 -4.68
CA GLN A 16 3.78 10.26 -5.87
C GLN A 16 2.47 10.30 -6.66
N ILE A 17 1.83 9.14 -6.86
CA ILE A 17 0.56 9.06 -7.58
C ILE A 17 -0.55 9.79 -6.79
N LEU A 18 -0.61 9.57 -5.48
CA LEU A 18 -1.59 10.23 -4.61
C LEU A 18 -1.42 11.75 -4.60
N SER A 19 -0.18 12.24 -4.50
CA SER A 19 0.11 13.68 -4.64
C SER A 19 -0.38 14.23 -5.98
N GLY A 20 -0.21 13.48 -7.07
CA GLY A 20 -0.77 13.83 -8.38
C GLY A 20 -2.30 13.97 -8.33
N ILE A 21 -3.00 13.02 -7.71
CA ILE A 21 -4.47 13.04 -7.53
C ILE A 21 -4.91 14.25 -6.69
N GLU A 22 -4.26 14.49 -5.55
CA GLU A 22 -4.56 15.62 -4.66
C GLU A 22 -4.48 16.97 -5.40
N ASN A 23 -3.48 17.11 -6.28
CA ASN A 23 -3.24 18.33 -7.04
C ASN A 23 -4.15 18.52 -8.25
N GLY A 24 -4.81 17.49 -8.78
CA GLY A 24 -5.34 17.63 -10.14
C GLY A 24 -5.69 16.38 -10.85
N GLY A 25 -4.98 15.31 -10.51
CA GLY A 25 -4.86 14.12 -11.30
C GLY A 25 -6.21 13.50 -11.60
N GLY A 26 -6.39 13.14 -12.87
CA GLY A 26 -7.58 12.46 -13.36
C GLY A 26 -7.40 10.95 -13.45
N ALA A 27 -8.11 10.36 -14.42
CA ALA A 27 -8.18 8.91 -14.64
C ALA A 27 -6.82 8.22 -14.83
N ILE A 28 -5.81 8.90 -15.39
CA ILE A 28 -4.47 8.32 -15.57
C ILE A 28 -3.87 7.93 -14.21
N HIS A 29 -3.92 8.83 -13.24
CA HIS A 29 -3.39 8.56 -11.90
C HIS A 29 -4.18 7.45 -11.19
N LEU A 30 -5.49 7.37 -11.40
CA LEU A 30 -6.29 6.26 -10.85
C LEU A 30 -5.91 4.90 -11.45
N ARG A 31 -5.69 4.85 -12.77
CA ARG A 31 -5.28 3.62 -13.44
C ARG A 31 -3.90 3.17 -12.97
N ASP A 32 -2.98 4.12 -12.85
CA ASP A 32 -1.63 3.85 -12.38
C ASP A 32 -1.64 3.39 -10.91
N LEU A 33 -2.48 4.03 -10.06
CA LEU A 33 -2.72 3.59 -8.68
C LEU A 33 -3.29 2.17 -8.63
N ALA A 34 -4.34 1.87 -9.41
CA ALA A 34 -4.94 0.53 -9.45
C ALA A 34 -3.91 -0.55 -9.83
N SER A 35 -3.09 -0.27 -10.85
CA SER A 35 -2.08 -1.20 -11.33
C SER A 35 -1.03 -1.49 -10.25
N LEU A 36 -0.57 -0.44 -9.58
CA LEU A 36 0.40 -0.54 -8.50
C LEU A 36 -0.16 -1.31 -7.29
N LEU A 37 -1.42 -1.06 -6.91
CA LEU A 37 -2.07 -1.73 -5.80
C LEU A 37 -2.27 -3.23 -6.04
N VAL A 38 -2.68 -3.62 -7.26
CA VAL A 38 -2.81 -5.03 -7.66
C VAL A 38 -1.45 -5.74 -7.60
N GLU A 39 -0.40 -5.09 -8.11
CA GLU A 39 0.95 -5.64 -8.04
C GLU A 39 1.41 -5.82 -6.58
N MET A 40 1.15 -4.83 -5.72
CA MET A 40 1.53 -4.88 -4.32
C MET A 40 0.80 -5.98 -3.55
N ILE A 41 -0.52 -6.13 -3.70
CA ILE A 41 -1.25 -7.23 -3.04
C ILE A 41 -0.75 -8.59 -3.55
N GLY A 42 -0.54 -8.74 -4.85
CA GLY A 42 -0.07 -9.99 -5.46
C GLY A 42 1.34 -10.41 -5.02
N ALA A 43 2.11 -9.49 -4.43
CA ALA A 43 3.47 -9.74 -3.97
C ALA A 43 3.55 -10.43 -2.59
N PHE A 44 2.45 -10.49 -1.84
CA PHE A 44 2.38 -11.08 -0.50
C PHE A 44 1.43 -12.29 -0.42
N GLU A 45 1.57 -13.06 0.67
CA GLU A 45 0.53 -13.99 1.09
C GLU A 45 -0.78 -13.22 1.34
N ARG A 46 -1.93 -13.87 1.10
CA ARG A 46 -3.24 -13.23 1.30
C ARG A 46 -3.38 -12.71 2.72
N ASP A 47 -3.70 -11.42 2.83
CA ASP A 47 -3.99 -10.73 4.08
C ASP A 47 -5.28 -9.91 3.89
N PRO A 48 -6.41 -10.31 4.50
CA PRO A 48 -7.68 -9.60 4.35
C PRO A 48 -7.64 -8.15 4.85
N GLY A 49 -6.73 -7.84 5.78
CA GLY A 49 -6.54 -6.49 6.29
C GLY A 49 -5.83 -5.57 5.28
N LEU A 50 -4.89 -6.13 4.51
CA LEU A 50 -4.27 -5.43 3.38
C LEU A 50 -5.27 -5.23 2.25
N GLU A 51 -6.00 -6.29 1.85
CA GLU A 51 -7.01 -6.22 0.78
C GLU A 51 -8.04 -5.12 1.07
N ALA A 52 -8.59 -5.08 2.30
CA ALA A 52 -9.52 -4.03 2.71
C ALA A 52 -8.89 -2.62 2.71
N ALA A 53 -7.64 -2.49 3.15
CA ALA A 53 -6.95 -1.19 3.17
C ALA A 53 -6.65 -0.69 1.75
N THR A 54 -6.37 -1.59 0.82
CA THR A 54 -6.19 -1.28 -0.59
C THR A 54 -7.48 -0.84 -1.25
N ASP A 55 -8.59 -1.55 -1.01
CA ASP A 55 -9.92 -1.19 -1.51
C ASP A 55 -10.34 0.19 -0.98
N ASP A 56 -10.14 0.44 0.32
CA ASP A 56 -10.38 1.74 0.95
C ASP A 56 -9.61 2.88 0.27
N LEU A 57 -8.32 2.66 0.01
CA LEU A 57 -7.44 3.65 -0.61
C LEU A 57 -7.88 3.96 -2.04
N TYR A 58 -8.16 2.92 -2.84
CA TYR A 58 -8.63 3.11 -4.21
C TYR A 58 -9.98 3.84 -4.24
N ALA A 59 -10.93 3.44 -3.40
CA ALA A 59 -12.25 4.07 -3.32
C ALA A 59 -12.16 5.56 -2.93
N ALA A 60 -11.30 5.90 -1.96
CA ALA A 60 -11.07 7.29 -1.56
C ALA A 60 -10.47 8.12 -2.71
N ALA A 61 -9.48 7.57 -3.42
CA ALA A 61 -8.86 8.21 -4.58
C ALA A 61 -9.87 8.41 -5.71
N GLU A 62 -10.65 7.37 -6.03
CA GLU A 62 -11.67 7.42 -7.08
C GLU A 62 -12.73 8.49 -6.76
N ARG A 63 -13.20 8.54 -5.52
CA ARG A 63 -14.17 9.55 -5.05
C ARG A 63 -13.62 10.96 -5.23
N LEU A 64 -12.33 11.18 -4.94
CA LEU A 64 -11.70 12.49 -5.09
C LEU A 64 -11.62 12.91 -6.55
N VAL A 65 -11.26 12.00 -7.45
CA VAL A 65 -11.18 12.28 -8.89
C VAL A 65 -12.55 12.51 -9.52
N ARG A 66 -13.54 11.65 -9.24
CA ARG A 66 -14.88 11.73 -9.85
C ARG A 66 -15.66 12.95 -9.35
N ASP A 67 -15.58 13.25 -8.06
CA ASP A 67 -16.42 14.27 -7.44
C ASP A 67 -15.65 15.55 -7.09
N ARG A 68 -14.47 15.80 -7.66
CA ARG A 68 -13.62 16.93 -7.25
C ARG A 68 -14.38 18.27 -7.23
N HIS A 69 -15.25 18.47 -8.21
CA HIS A 69 -16.06 19.68 -8.38
C HIS A 69 -17.55 19.49 -8.10
N VAL A 70 -18.03 18.25 -7.91
CA VAL A 70 -19.47 17.91 -7.91
C VAL A 70 -20.13 18.08 -6.54
N GLY A 71 -19.47 18.72 -5.56
CA GLY A 71 -20.12 19.21 -4.33
C GLY A 71 -20.68 18.17 -3.34
N VAL A 72 -20.70 16.87 -3.67
CA VAL A 72 -21.32 15.82 -2.81
C VAL A 72 -20.68 15.75 -1.41
N GLN A 73 -19.38 16.06 -1.31
CA GLN A 73 -18.72 16.33 -0.03
C GLN A 73 -17.69 17.45 -0.22
N PRO A 74 -17.41 18.26 0.82
CA PRO A 74 -16.36 19.27 0.79
C PRO A 74 -15.00 18.66 0.40
N LEU A 75 -14.22 19.38 -0.41
CA LEU A 75 -12.90 18.92 -0.87
C LEU A 75 -11.98 18.54 0.30
N VAL A 76 -11.97 19.35 1.36
CA VAL A 76 -11.20 19.11 2.60
C VAL A 76 -11.53 17.74 3.21
N ARG A 77 -12.80 17.34 3.20
CA ARG A 77 -13.22 16.05 3.74
C ARG A 77 -12.69 14.88 2.89
N LYS A 78 -12.73 15.02 1.56
CA LYS A 78 -12.24 13.99 0.64
C LYS A 78 -10.72 13.81 0.76
N LEU A 79 -9.98 14.91 0.85
CA LEU A 79 -8.54 14.88 1.09
C LEU A 79 -8.20 14.20 2.42
N ARG A 80 -8.94 14.50 3.49
CA ARG A 80 -8.76 13.82 4.77
C ARG A 80 -9.01 12.30 4.68
N LEU A 81 -10.10 11.89 4.03
CA LEU A 81 -10.40 10.46 3.85
C LEU A 81 -9.32 9.73 3.05
N LEU A 82 -8.76 10.38 2.02
CA LEU A 82 -7.65 9.84 1.25
C LEU A 82 -6.40 9.66 2.12
N SER A 83 -6.07 10.69 2.91
CA SER A 83 -4.93 10.66 3.84
C SER A 83 -5.07 9.55 4.88
N ASP A 84 -6.25 9.42 5.50
CA ASP A 84 -6.53 8.38 6.50
C ASP A 84 -6.44 6.96 5.89
N ALA A 85 -6.98 6.78 4.68
CA ALA A 85 -6.90 5.50 3.96
C ALA A 85 -5.46 5.15 3.60
N HIS A 86 -4.68 6.13 3.12
CA HIS A 86 -3.26 5.95 2.81
C HIS A 86 -2.45 5.57 4.06
N ALA A 87 -2.68 6.23 5.21
CA ALA A 87 -2.01 5.89 6.45
C ALA A 87 -2.29 4.44 6.90
N ARG A 88 -3.55 3.97 6.79
CA ARG A 88 -3.91 2.58 7.10
C ARG A 88 -3.23 1.59 6.16
N PHE A 89 -3.25 1.86 4.85
CA PHE A 89 -2.58 1.03 3.85
C PHE A 89 -1.08 0.93 4.12
N ARG A 90 -0.42 2.07 4.36
CA ARG A 90 1.01 2.12 4.68
C ARG A 90 1.35 1.29 5.91
N HIS A 91 0.60 1.47 6.99
CA HIS A 91 0.83 0.73 8.24
C HIS A 91 0.72 -0.79 8.04
N ARG A 92 -0.23 -1.26 7.22
CA ARG A 92 -0.37 -2.68 6.87
C ARG A 92 0.84 -3.17 6.07
N MET A 93 1.27 -2.42 5.06
CA MET A 93 2.42 -2.76 4.22
C MET A 93 3.72 -2.84 5.02
N GLU A 94 3.97 -1.89 5.91
CA GLU A 94 5.13 -1.89 6.81
C GLU A 94 5.10 -3.12 7.72
N GLY A 95 3.95 -3.42 8.34
CA GLY A 95 3.81 -4.63 9.16
C GLY A 95 4.02 -5.95 8.38
N MET A 96 3.73 -5.98 7.08
CA MET A 96 3.99 -7.14 6.22
C MET A 96 5.47 -7.25 5.82
N ALA A 97 6.11 -6.12 5.52
CA ALA A 97 7.54 -6.05 5.27
C ALA A 97 8.35 -6.54 6.48
N ASP A 98 7.98 -6.13 7.68
CA ASP A 98 8.63 -6.57 8.93
C ASP A 98 8.52 -8.09 9.12
N ARG A 99 7.36 -8.68 8.80
CA ARG A 99 7.15 -10.14 8.88
C ARG A 99 8.03 -10.88 7.88
N VAL A 100 8.20 -10.33 6.69
CA VAL A 100 9.07 -10.88 5.64
C VAL A 100 10.53 -10.89 6.11
N GLU A 101 11.03 -9.77 6.63
CA GLU A 101 12.37 -9.66 7.20
C GLU A 101 12.60 -10.65 8.36
N GLN A 102 11.64 -10.76 9.29
CA GLN A 102 11.77 -11.68 10.42
C GLN A 102 11.80 -13.15 9.98
N ARG A 103 11.06 -13.53 8.93
CA ARG A 103 11.11 -14.89 8.37
C ARG A 103 12.48 -15.17 7.73
N GLU A 104 13.03 -14.21 6.99
CA GLU A 104 14.38 -14.32 6.41
C GLU A 104 15.46 -14.48 7.49
N GLN A 105 15.38 -13.69 8.57
CA GLN A 105 16.33 -13.77 9.69
C GLN A 105 16.22 -15.09 10.47
N ARG A 106 15.00 -15.61 10.68
CA ARG A 106 14.79 -16.92 11.33
C ARG A 106 15.27 -18.08 10.48
N GLY A 107 15.05 -18.05 9.17
CA GLY A 107 15.55 -19.06 8.24
C GLY A 107 17.08 -19.10 8.15
N ASN A 108 17.74 -17.98 8.44
CA ASN A 108 19.20 -17.86 8.39
C ASN A 108 19.91 -18.26 9.72
N CYS A 109 19.15 -18.63 10.75
CA CYS A 109 19.66 -18.85 12.11
C CYS A 109 19.66 -20.32 12.57
N GLU A 110 19.40 -21.32 11.74
CA GLU A 110 19.59 -22.73 12.14
C GLU A 110 21.10 -23.06 12.27
N PRO A 111 21.64 -23.26 13.49
CA PRO A 111 22.97 -23.84 13.63
C PRO A 111 22.80 -25.35 13.51
N ILE A 112 23.43 -25.96 12.51
CA ILE A 112 23.62 -27.40 12.44
C ILE A 112 24.47 -27.82 13.65
N SER A 113 23.83 -28.08 14.79
CA SER A 113 24.44 -28.78 15.90
C SER A 113 24.44 -30.26 15.57
N LEU A 114 25.38 -30.66 14.71
CA LEU A 114 25.78 -32.05 14.57
C LEU A 114 26.43 -32.45 15.90
N LYS A 115 25.65 -33.13 16.74
CA LYS A 115 26.19 -33.95 17.83
C LYS A 115 27.10 -35.01 17.20
N ALA A 116 28.40 -34.80 17.26
CA ALA A 116 29.36 -35.89 17.12
C ALA A 116 29.46 -36.56 18.50
N ALA A 117 28.91 -37.77 18.55
CA ALA A 117 29.08 -38.75 19.63
C ALA A 117 30.39 -39.53 19.41
#